data_AF-A0A1G4PIB7-F1
#
_entry.id   AF-A0A1G4PIB7-F1
#
_cell.length_a   1.000
_cell.length_b   1.000
_cell.length_c   1.000
_cell.angle_alpha   90.00
_cell.angle_beta   90.00
_cell.angle_gamma   90.00
#
_symmetry.space_group_name_H-M   'P 1'
#
loop_
_entity.id
_entity.type
_entity.pdbx_description
1 polymer ?
#
loop_
_entity_poly.entity_id
_entity_poly.type
_entity_poly.pdbx_seq_one_letter_code
_entity_poly.pdbx_strand_id
1 'polypeptide(L)'
;MTSQEFERAVDIYADDVYRIAYGSTRCREDSEDITQDVFAKLWQVRDRFVPESDDHLKYWLIRVTINRTNSLWRSLTRHSTVALWKISER
;
A
#
# COMPACT_ATOMS: atom_id res chain seq x y z
N MET A 1 -6.85 -17.35 -6.16
CA MET A 1 -5.62 -17.12 -6.94
C MET A 1 -4.52 -18.04 -6.42
N THR A 2 -3.78 -18.68 -7.33
CA THR A 2 -2.65 -19.59 -7.05
C THR A 2 -1.34 -18.83 -6.84
N SER A 3 -0.26 -19.52 -6.42
CA SER A 3 1.07 -18.90 -6.31
C SER A 3 1.59 -18.38 -7.64
N GLN A 4 1.40 -19.13 -8.73
CA GLN A 4 1.87 -18.73 -10.06
C GLN A 4 1.11 -17.52 -10.60
N GLU A 5 -0.21 -17.46 -10.36
CA GLU A 5 -1.03 -16.29 -10.72
C GLU A 5 -0.61 -15.05 -9.93
N PHE A 6 -0.26 -15.23 -8.66
CA PHE A 6 0.26 -14.15 -7.82
C PHE A 6 1.63 -13.65 -8.30
N GLU A 7 2.58 -14.54 -8.57
CA GLU A 7 3.90 -14.18 -9.12
C GLU A 7 3.75 -13.39 -10.42
N ARG A 8 2.89 -13.85 -11.34
CA ARG A 8 2.58 -13.12 -12.57
C ARG A 8 1.99 -11.74 -12.30
N ALA A 9 1.11 -11.59 -11.31
CA ALA A 9 0.57 -10.29 -10.94
C ALA A 9 1.65 -9.36 -10.38
N VAL A 10 2.58 -9.87 -9.58
CA VAL A 10 3.73 -9.10 -9.08
C VAL A 10 4.60 -8.64 -10.25
N ASP A 11 4.99 -9.55 -11.14
CA ASP A 11 5.87 -9.25 -12.28
C ASP A 11 5.28 -8.18 -13.21
N ILE A 12 3.96 -8.21 -13.43
CA ILE A 12 3.29 -7.26 -14.32
C ILE A 12 3.06 -5.90 -13.65
N TYR A 13 2.64 -5.89 -12.38
CA TYR A 13 2.09 -4.67 -11.75
C TYR A 13 2.99 -4.04 -10.69
N ALA A 14 4.11 -4.65 -10.29
CA ALA A 14 4.94 -4.11 -9.21
C ALA A 14 5.52 -2.72 -9.53
N ASP A 15 6.00 -2.49 -10.76
CA ASP A 15 6.51 -1.17 -11.17
C ASP A 15 5.38 -0.11 -11.16
N ASP A 16 4.20 -0.45 -11.68
CA ASP A 16 3.03 0.43 -11.68
C ASP A 16 2.62 0.82 -10.25
N VAL A 17 2.50 -0.17 -9.35
CA VAL A 17 2.16 0.05 -7.93
C VAL A 17 3.21 0.92 -7.25
N TYR A 18 4.50 0.62 -7.45
CA TYR A 18 5.61 1.39 -6.89
C TYR A 18 5.58 2.84 -7.38
N ARG A 19 5.38 3.08 -8.67
CA ARG A 19 5.35 4.43 -9.25
C ARG A 19 4.19 5.27 -8.73
N ILE A 20 3.03 4.65 -8.50
CA ILE A 20 1.87 5.31 -7.90
C ILE A 20 2.14 5.66 -6.43
N ALA A 21 2.72 4.72 -5.67
CA ALA A 21 3.13 4.97 -4.29
C ALA A 21 4.15 6.13 -4.23
N TYR A 22 5.21 6.05 -5.03
CA TYR A 22 6.27 7.05 -5.10
C TYR A 22 5.80 8.42 -5.55
N GLY A 23 4.87 8.49 -6.51
CA GLY A 23 4.23 9.75 -6.90
C GLY A 23 3.53 10.46 -5.73
N SER A 24 3.08 9.68 -4.75
CA SER A 24 2.34 10.16 -3.58
C SER A 24 3.20 10.40 -2.34
N THR A 25 4.20 9.56 -2.09
CA THR A 25 5.06 9.64 -0.89
C THR A 25 6.33 10.46 -1.12
N ARG A 26 6.88 10.45 -2.35
CA ARG A 26 8.21 11.00 -2.71
C ARG A 26 9.36 10.46 -1.84
N CYS A 27 9.15 9.31 -1.21
CA CYS A 27 10.09 8.63 -0.34
C CYS A 27 10.26 7.21 -0.86
N ARG A 28 11.49 6.79 -1.13
CA ARG A 28 11.77 5.49 -1.75
C ARG A 28 11.34 4.36 -0.83
N GLU A 29 11.77 4.45 0.43
CA GLU A 29 11.55 3.48 1.48
C GLU A 29 10.04 3.29 1.71
N ASP A 30 9.29 4.38 1.90
CA ASP A 30 7.83 4.31 2.07
C ASP A 30 7.14 3.71 0.82
N SER A 31 7.69 3.92 -0.37
CA SER A 31 7.11 3.39 -1.61
C SER A 31 7.36 1.89 -1.76
N GLU A 32 8.56 1.42 -1.42
CA GLU A 32 8.90 0.00 -1.39
C GLU A 32 8.01 -0.71 -0.35
N ASP A 33 7.85 -0.14 0.84
CA ASP A 33 7.01 -0.67 1.91
C ASP A 33 5.53 -0.75 1.49
N ILE A 34 4.97 0.33 0.94
CA ILE A 34 3.60 0.34 0.44
C ILE A 34 3.40 -0.71 -0.66
N THR A 35 4.36 -0.87 -1.57
CA THR A 35 4.30 -1.86 -2.65
C THR A 35 4.22 -3.26 -2.07
N GLN A 36 5.10 -3.58 -1.13
CA GLN A 36 5.09 -4.86 -0.43
C GLN A 36 3.74 -5.09 0.30
N ASP A 37 3.23 -4.08 1.00
CA ASP A 37 1.95 -4.11 1.71
C ASP A 37 0.75 -4.38 0.80
N VAL A 38 0.77 -3.83 -0.42
CA VAL A 38 -0.27 -4.04 -1.43
C VAL A 38 -0.30 -5.49 -1.88
N PHE A 39 0.86 -6.06 -2.23
CA PHE A 39 0.94 -7.46 -2.68
C PHE A 39 0.76 -8.46 -1.53
N ALA A 40 1.24 -8.16 -0.33
CA ALA A 40 0.93 -8.93 0.87
C ALA A 40 -0.59 -8.94 1.11
N LYS A 41 -1.28 -7.81 0.91
CA LYS A 41 -2.74 -7.74 1.02
C LYS A 41 -3.43 -8.57 -0.06
N LEU A 42 -2.96 -8.51 -1.31
CA LEU A 42 -3.48 -9.33 -2.42
C LEU A 42 -3.41 -10.81 -2.04
N TRP A 43 -2.25 -11.26 -1.56
CA TRP A 43 -2.05 -12.65 -1.14
C TRP A 43 -3.00 -13.06 0.00
N GLN A 44 -3.19 -12.19 1.00
CA GLN A 44 -4.08 -12.47 2.12
C GLN A 44 -5.55 -12.63 1.70
N VAL A 45 -6.01 -11.87 0.70
CA VAL A 45 -7.42 -11.90 0.25
C VAL A 45 -7.68 -12.83 -0.93
N ARG A 46 -6.64 -13.46 -1.48
CA ARG A 46 -6.66 -14.23 -2.75
C ARG A 46 -7.69 -15.37 -2.82
N ASP A 47 -8.15 -15.87 -1.68
CA ASP A 47 -9.16 -16.93 -1.58
C ASP A 47 -10.60 -16.38 -1.65
N ARG A 48 -10.79 -15.09 -1.32
CA ARG A 48 -12.08 -14.38 -1.33
C ARG A 48 -12.21 -13.41 -2.50
N PHE A 49 -11.09 -12.96 -3.05
CA PHE A 49 -11.02 -12.04 -4.16
C PHE A 49 -10.64 -12.81 -5.44
N VAL A 50 -11.61 -12.93 -6.33
CA VAL A 50 -11.44 -13.55 -7.66
C VAL A 50 -11.65 -12.44 -8.69
N PRO A 51 -10.59 -11.86 -9.26
CA PRO A 51 -10.72 -10.85 -10.30
C PRO A 51 -11.44 -11.43 -11.52
N GLU A 52 -12.38 -10.68 -12.06
CA GLU A 52 -13.10 -11.05 -13.29
C GLU A 52 -12.26 -10.81 -14.56
N SER A 53 -11.23 -9.96 -14.44
CA SER A 53 -10.30 -9.61 -15.51
C SER A 53 -9.00 -9.01 -14.95
N ASP A 54 -7.98 -8.92 -15.81
CA ASP A 54 -6.72 -8.23 -15.51
C ASP A 54 -6.94 -6.75 -15.16
N ASP A 55 -7.89 -6.09 -15.83
CA ASP A 55 -8.28 -4.71 -15.50
C ASP A 55 -8.89 -4.63 -14.10
N HIS A 56 -9.76 -5.56 -13.72
CA HIS A 56 -10.33 -5.60 -12.37
C HIS A 56 -9.21 -5.75 -11.32
N LEU A 57 -8.23 -6.61 -11.55
CA LEU A 57 -7.06 -6.73 -10.68
C LEU A 57 -6.27 -5.43 -10.61
N LYS A 58 -5.98 -4.80 -11.76
CA LYS A 58 -5.27 -3.53 -11.82
C LYS A 58 -5.98 -2.42 -11.04
N TYR A 59 -7.29 -2.25 -11.23
CA TYR A 59 -8.08 -1.26 -10.48
C TYR A 59 -8.05 -1.52 -8.98
N TRP A 60 -8.13 -2.80 -8.58
CA TRP A 60 -8.03 -3.17 -7.18
C TRP A 60 -6.66 -2.80 -6.59
N LEU A 61 -5.56 -3.12 -7.29
CA LEU A 61 -4.20 -2.78 -6.86
C LEU A 61 -4.03 -1.27 -6.68
N ILE A 62 -4.42 -0.47 -7.69
CA ILE A 62 -4.34 1.00 -7.63
C ILE A 62 -5.11 1.54 -6.42
N ARG A 63 -6.33 1.04 -6.19
CA ARG A 63 -7.14 1.47 -5.05
C ARG A 63 -6.48 1.14 -3.71
N VAL A 64 -5.91 -0.06 -3.58
CA VAL A 64 -5.22 -0.47 -2.35
C VAL A 64 -3.99 0.40 -2.12
N THR A 65 -3.19 0.69 -3.17
CA THR A 65 -2.04 1.59 -3.08
C THR A 65 -2.45 2.97 -2.57
N ILE A 66 -3.47 3.59 -3.17
CA ILE A 66 -3.97 4.92 -2.75
C ILE A 66 -4.44 4.87 -1.28
N ASN A 67 -5.15 3.81 -0.90
CA ASN A 67 -5.61 3.65 0.48
C ASN A 67 -4.45 3.53 1.49
N ARG A 68 -3.38 2.81 1.12
CA ARG A 68 -2.17 2.67 1.95
C ARG A 68 -1.45 4.00 2.10
N THR A 69 -1.23 4.73 1.01
CA THR A 69 -0.63 6.06 1.07
C THR A 69 -1.46 7.02 1.93
N ASN A 70 -2.79 7.03 1.77
CA ASN A 70 -3.67 7.86 2.59
C ASN A 70 -3.66 7.45 4.08
N SER A 71 -3.43 6.16 4.36
CA SER A 71 -3.28 5.67 5.73
C SER A 71 -1.96 6.14 6.35
N LEU A 72 -0.86 6.10 5.60
CA LEU A 72 0.44 6.62 6.02
C LEU A 72 0.34 8.10 6.39
N TRP A 73 -0.20 8.95 5.51
CA TRP A 73 -0.38 10.37 5.78
C TRP A 73 -1.26 10.66 7.00
N ARG A 74 -2.33 9.86 7.20
CA ARG A 74 -3.19 9.96 8.38
C ARG A 74 -2.46 9.56 9.67
N SER A 75 -1.56 8.58 9.61
CA SER A 75 -0.75 8.19 10.76
C SER A 75 0.24 9.31 11.12
N LEU A 76 0.96 9.85 10.14
CA LEU A 76 1.93 10.93 10.35
C LEU A 76 1.29 12.19 10.94
N THR A 77 0.08 12.54 10.49
CA THR A 77 -0.64 13.72 11.01
C THR A 77 -1.25 13.49 12.41
N ARG A 78 -1.60 12.26 12.78
CA ARG A 78 -2.12 11.92 14.12
C ARG A 78 -1.04 11.87 15.20
N HIS A 79 0.22 11.67 14.83
CA HIS A 79 1.36 11.71 15.74
C HIS A 79 2.00 13.10 15.80
N SER A 80 1.19 14.17 15.92
CA SER A 80 1.74 15.48 16.24
C SER A 80 2.48 15.39 17.57
N THR A 81 3.80 15.51 17.51
CA THR A 81 4.65 15.39 18.69
C THR A 81 4.30 16.55 19.64
N VAL A 82 3.75 16.22 20.80
CA VAL A 82 3.57 17.21 21.87
C VAL A 82 4.93 17.37 22.55
N ALA A 83 5.35 18.62 22.74
CA ALA A 83 6.63 18.89 23.39
C ALA A 83 6.66 18.27 24.80
N LEU A 84 7.76 17.62 25.17
CA LEU A 84 7.91 16.88 26.44
C LEU A 84 7.54 17.74 27.66
N TRP A 85 7.86 19.04 27.62
CA TRP A 85 7.53 19.97 28.70
C TRP A 85 6.02 20.13 28.94
N LYS A 86 5.17 19.97 27.92
CA LYS A 86 3.71 19.97 28.09
C LYS A 86 3.16 18.73 28.80
N ILE A 87 3.93 17.64 28.85
CA ILE A 87 3.56 16.42 29.58
C ILE A 87 4.03 16.50 31.04
N SER A 88 5.10 17.25 31.32
CA SER A 88 5.69 17.45 32.64
C SER A 88 4.86 18.33 33.59
N GLU A 89 3.83 19.03 33.11
CA GLU A 89 3.00 19.96 33.89
C GLU A 89 1.65 19.36 34.36
N ARG A 90 1.48 18.03 34.29
CA ARG A 90 0.27 17.33 34.76
C ARG A 90 0.49 16.47 35.99
#